data_AF-A0A0G0WQB9-F1
#
_entry.id   AF-A0A0G0WQB9-F1
#
_cell.length_a   1.000
_cell.length_b   1.000
_cell.length_c   1.000
_cell.angle_alpha   90.00
_cell.angle_beta   90.00
_cell.angle_gamma   90.00
#
_symmetry.space_group_name_H-M   'P 1'
#
loop_
_entity.id
_entity.type
_entity.pdbx_description
1 polymer ?
#
loop_
_entity_poly.entity_id
_entity_poly.type
_entity_poly.pdbx_seq_one_letter_code
_entity_poly.pdbx_strand_id
1 'polypeptide(L)'
;MVNRHIKILFLDKVISRNLKYGTKGFSITEVMIAMGIIALVSVAVLTLLASAFRANALLRNTVIASGLAEEGVELIRAIRDGNWLEGKTIDGVTCGLGTDEWREGLCSGVYVIDYSDDLSTELNNFYASGNDFLCRNANGYYIRNNGVSCPPGSSATQFRRQIIISNDTVYEFVADVYIYWCRTGVQPCPQDYESVLRVEQRFSNWLGS
;
A
#
# COMPACT_ATOMS: atom_id res chain seq x y z
N MET A 1 -17.79 -44.34 -73.52
CA MET A 1 -16.83 -43.45 -72.82
C MET A 1 -17.22 -42.01 -73.06
N VAL A 2 -18.08 -41.41 -72.23
CA VAL A 2 -18.40 -39.97 -72.33
C VAL A 2 -18.66 -39.44 -70.92
N ASN A 3 -17.63 -38.95 -70.22
CA ASN A 3 -17.80 -38.03 -69.09
C ASN A 3 -16.46 -37.65 -68.47
N ARG A 4 -16.02 -36.40 -68.64
CA ARG A 4 -15.38 -35.59 -67.58
C ARG A 4 -14.82 -34.24 -68.01
N HIS A 5 -14.69 -33.96 -69.31
CA HIS A 5 -13.93 -32.78 -69.75
C HIS A 5 -14.72 -31.48 -69.93
N ILE A 6 -16.06 -31.51 -69.88
CA ILE A 6 -16.90 -30.30 -70.12
C ILE A 6 -17.29 -29.56 -68.83
N LYS A 7 -17.31 -30.24 -67.67
CA LYS A 7 -17.73 -29.61 -66.38
C LYS A 7 -16.72 -28.61 -65.80
N ILE A 8 -15.42 -28.79 -66.04
CA ILE A 8 -14.37 -27.93 -65.47
C ILE A 8 -14.33 -26.55 -66.14
N LEU A 9 -14.55 -26.47 -67.45
CA LEU A 9 -14.51 -25.20 -68.19
C LEU A 9 -15.66 -24.24 -67.89
N PHE A 10 -16.82 -24.75 -67.42
CA PHE A 10 -17.95 -23.90 -67.06
C PHE A 10 -17.84 -23.32 -65.64
N LEU A 11 -17.23 -24.07 -64.71
CA LEU A 11 -17.03 -23.62 -63.33
C LEU A 11 -15.95 -22.55 -63.23
N ASP A 12 -14.84 -22.67 -63.96
CA ASP A 12 -13.80 -21.62 -63.99
C ASP A 12 -14.33 -20.30 -64.56
N LYS A 13 -15.19 -20.34 -65.59
CA LYS A 13 -15.73 -19.14 -66.23
C LYS A 13 -16.80 -18.42 -65.41
N VAL A 14 -17.49 -19.16 -64.52
CA VAL A 14 -18.46 -18.61 -63.56
C VAL A 14 -17.73 -18.01 -62.35
N ILE A 15 -16.67 -18.65 -61.87
CA ILE A 15 -15.85 -18.17 -60.75
C ILE A 15 -15.00 -16.95 -61.17
N SER A 16 -14.46 -16.94 -62.39
CA SER A 16 -13.60 -15.85 -62.89
C SER A 16 -14.35 -14.57 -63.29
N ARG A 17 -15.69 -14.58 -63.32
CA ARG A 17 -16.49 -13.41 -63.73
C ARG A 17 -16.73 -12.40 -62.61
N ASN A 18 -16.47 -12.74 -61.34
CA ASN A 18 -16.75 -11.89 -60.18
C ASN A 18 -15.52 -11.39 -59.41
N LEU A 19 -14.30 -11.58 -59.92
CA LEU A 19 -13.09 -11.04 -59.32
C LEU A 19 -12.45 -9.97 -60.22
N LYS A 20 -13.24 -8.94 -60.56
CA LYS A 20 -12.68 -7.63 -60.89
C LYS A 20 -12.82 -6.74 -59.68
N TYR A 21 -11.89 -6.87 -58.72
CA TYR A 21 -11.61 -5.78 -57.80
C TYR A 21 -10.96 -4.67 -58.61
N GLY A 22 -11.80 -3.82 -59.21
CA GLY A 22 -11.32 -2.55 -59.75
C GLY A 22 -10.68 -1.78 -58.60
N THR A 23 -9.56 -1.12 -58.87
CA THR A 23 -8.92 -0.15 -57.99
C THR A 23 -9.87 1.05 -57.81
N LYS A 24 -10.89 0.87 -56.98
CA LYS A 24 -11.90 1.88 -56.67
C LYS A 24 -11.56 2.45 -55.30
N GLY A 25 -11.49 3.77 -55.21
CA GLY A 25 -11.24 4.48 -53.96
C GLY A 25 -12.28 4.16 -52.88
N PHE A 26 -11.92 4.46 -51.63
CA PHE A 26 -12.75 4.25 -50.43
C PHE A 26 -14.19 4.73 -50.66
N SER A 27 -15.16 3.89 -50.29
CA SER A 27 -16.57 4.30 -50.26
C SER A 27 -16.84 5.19 -49.04
N ILE A 28 -17.71 6.20 -49.17
CA ILE A 28 -18.12 7.05 -48.04
C ILE A 28 -18.65 6.20 -46.87
N THR A 29 -19.40 5.13 -47.16
CA THR A 29 -19.93 4.22 -46.14
C THR A 29 -18.81 3.48 -45.39
N GLU A 30 -17.72 3.14 -46.06
CA GLU A 30 -16.57 2.47 -45.46
C GLU A 30 -15.85 3.39 -44.46
N VAL A 31 -15.69 4.67 -44.83
CA VAL A 31 -15.14 5.70 -43.94
C VAL A 31 -16.04 5.92 -42.72
N MET A 32 -17.37 5.97 -42.90
CA MET A 32 -18.31 6.12 -41.79
C MET A 32 -18.25 4.94 -40.81
N ILE A 33 -18.16 3.71 -41.33
CA ILE A 33 -18.02 2.51 -40.50
C ILE A 33 -16.67 2.53 -39.77
N ALA A 34 -15.57 2.87 -40.46
CA ALA A 34 -14.24 2.96 -39.86
C ALA A 34 -14.19 4.00 -38.73
N MET A 35 -14.78 5.18 -38.93
CA MET A 35 -14.90 6.22 -37.90
C MET A 35 -15.71 5.72 -36.70
N GLY A 36 -16.79 4.99 -36.92
CA GLY A 36 -17.60 4.38 -35.86
C GLY A 36 -16.78 3.38 -35.02
N ILE A 37 -16.01 2.52 -35.68
CA ILE A 37 -15.11 1.56 -35.00
C ILE A 37 -14.05 2.31 -34.17
N ILE A 38 -13.40 3.32 -34.77
CA ILE A 38 -12.38 4.12 -34.08
C ILE A 38 -12.97 4.81 -32.84
N ALA A 39 -14.18 5.34 -32.93
CA ALA A 39 -14.85 5.98 -31.80
C ALA A 39 -15.08 4.98 -30.64
N LEU A 40 -15.59 3.77 -30.95
CA LEU A 40 -15.81 2.73 -29.95
C LEU A 40 -14.50 2.27 -29.29
N VAL A 41 -13.45 2.05 -30.08
CA VAL A 41 -12.12 1.67 -29.57
C VAL A 41 -11.55 2.78 -28.67
N SER A 42 -11.70 4.04 -29.07
CA SER A 42 -11.21 5.18 -28.29
C SER A 42 -11.87 5.24 -26.92
N VAL A 43 -13.19 5.06 -26.85
CA VAL A 43 -13.92 5.01 -25.57
C VAL A 43 -13.43 3.86 -24.70
N ALA A 44 -13.24 2.66 -25.27
CA ALA A 44 -12.74 1.50 -24.52
C ALA A 44 -11.33 1.70 -23.96
N VAL A 45 -10.43 2.33 -24.71
CA VAL A 45 -9.07 2.63 -24.24
C VAL A 45 -9.10 3.68 -23.12
N LEU A 46 -9.91 4.73 -23.26
CA LEU A 46 -10.02 5.79 -22.25
C LEU A 46 -10.58 5.27 -20.91
N THR A 47 -11.57 4.37 -20.95
CA THR A 47 -12.11 3.78 -19.71
C THR A 47 -11.10 2.87 -19.01
N LEU A 48 -10.30 2.11 -19.77
CA LEU A 48 -9.21 1.31 -19.22
C LEU A 48 -8.10 2.17 -18.62
N LEU A 49 -7.72 3.27 -19.28
CA LEU A 49 -6.73 4.20 -18.72
C LEU A 49 -7.23 4.82 -17.41
N ALA A 50 -8.50 5.22 -17.35
CA ALA A 50 -9.10 5.77 -16.14
C ALA A 50 -9.10 4.75 -14.98
N SER A 51 -9.36 3.47 -15.26
CA SER A 51 -9.29 2.43 -14.22
C SER A 51 -7.86 2.15 -13.77
N ALA A 52 -6.90 2.14 -14.70
CA ALA A 52 -5.48 1.97 -14.40
C ALA A 52 -4.95 3.09 -13.47
N PHE A 53 -5.32 4.34 -13.69
CA PHE A 53 -4.91 5.44 -12.80
C PHE A 53 -5.45 5.29 -11.37
N ARG A 54 -6.71 4.85 -11.22
CA ARG A 54 -7.29 4.59 -9.90
C ARG A 54 -6.57 3.45 -9.17
N ALA A 55 -6.26 2.37 -9.89
CA ALA A 55 -5.48 1.25 -9.34
C ALA A 55 -4.07 1.69 -8.90
N ASN A 56 -3.39 2.51 -9.71
CA ASN A 56 -2.07 3.04 -9.37
C ASN A 56 -2.08 3.90 -8.10
N ALA A 57 -3.12 4.72 -7.90
CA ALA A 57 -3.26 5.52 -6.68
C ALA A 57 -3.41 4.64 -5.43
N LEU A 58 -4.19 3.55 -5.52
CA LEU A 58 -4.34 2.57 -4.44
C LEU A 58 -3.00 1.88 -4.15
N LEU A 59 -2.34 1.36 -5.17
CA LEU A 59 -1.06 0.66 -5.04
C LEU A 59 0.02 1.55 -4.40
N ARG A 60 0.09 2.83 -4.81
CA ARG A 60 1.01 3.80 -4.20
C ARG A 60 0.79 3.92 -2.70
N ASN A 61 -0.46 4.02 -2.26
CA ASN A 61 -0.78 4.14 -0.84
C ASN A 61 -0.42 2.86 -0.08
N THR A 62 -0.67 1.69 -0.67
CA THR A 62 -0.28 0.40 -0.08
C THR A 62 1.23 0.27 0.10
N VAL A 63 2.04 0.68 -0.90
CA VAL A 63 3.50 0.65 -0.81
C VAL A 63 4.04 1.63 0.25
N ILE A 64 3.44 2.82 0.35
CA ILE A 64 3.79 3.75 1.42
C ILE A 64 3.43 3.15 2.79
N ALA A 65 2.23 2.57 2.91
CA ALA A 65 1.77 1.97 4.15
C ALA A 65 2.65 0.78 4.56
N SER A 66 3.13 -0.04 3.62
CA SER A 66 4.05 -1.14 3.95
C SER A 66 5.39 -0.63 4.46
N GLY A 67 5.96 0.40 3.83
CA GLY A 67 7.20 1.01 4.34
C GLY A 67 7.05 1.63 5.73
N LEU A 68 5.91 2.29 6.00
CA LEU A 68 5.61 2.83 7.33
C LEU A 68 5.39 1.74 8.38
N ALA A 69 4.85 0.59 7.97
CA ALA A 69 4.68 -0.56 8.85
C ALA A 69 6.02 -1.22 9.18
N GLU A 70 6.88 -1.39 8.18
CA GLU A 70 8.27 -1.84 8.36
C GLU A 70 9.03 -0.91 9.31
N GLU A 71 8.95 0.40 9.10
CA GLU A 71 9.54 1.39 9.99
C GLU A 71 9.02 1.23 11.43
N GLY A 72 7.72 1.02 11.63
CA GLY A 72 7.15 0.77 12.96
C GLY A 72 7.73 -0.47 13.64
N VAL A 73 7.97 -1.55 12.90
CA VAL A 73 8.63 -2.76 13.43
C VAL A 73 10.10 -2.48 13.76
N GLU A 74 10.81 -1.72 12.91
CA GLU A 74 12.20 -1.33 13.18
C GLU A 74 12.33 -0.46 14.43
N LEU A 75 11.37 0.42 14.74
CA LEU A 75 11.39 1.21 15.97
C LEU A 75 11.36 0.31 17.21
N ILE A 76 10.48 -0.69 17.23
CA ILE A 76 10.39 -1.67 18.32
C ILE A 76 11.68 -2.49 18.43
N ARG A 77 12.25 -2.87 17.29
CA ARG A 77 13.53 -3.57 17.25
C ARG A 77 14.67 -2.71 17.79
N ALA A 78 14.72 -1.44 17.42
CA ALA A 78 15.75 -0.51 17.88
C ALA A 78 15.71 -0.34 19.40
N ILE A 79 14.51 -0.27 19.99
CA ILE A 79 14.31 -0.24 21.44
C ILE A 79 14.89 -1.50 22.10
N ARG A 80 14.46 -2.68 21.63
CA ARG A 80 14.91 -3.97 22.16
C ARG A 80 16.42 -4.13 22.05
N ASP A 81 16.96 -3.85 20.87
CA ASP A 81 18.39 -4.00 20.60
C ASP A 81 19.19 -2.96 21.41
N GLY A 82 18.62 -1.77 21.63
CA GLY A 82 19.15 -0.78 22.59
C GLY A 82 19.24 -1.33 24.01
N ASN A 83 18.19 -1.97 24.52
CA ASN A 83 18.20 -2.63 25.83
C ASN A 83 19.32 -3.69 25.91
N TRP A 84 19.49 -4.51 24.89
CA TRP A 84 20.57 -5.49 24.83
C TRP A 84 21.96 -4.85 24.83
N LEU A 85 22.16 -3.74 24.11
CA LEU A 85 23.41 -2.99 24.11
C LEU A 85 23.73 -2.38 25.49
N GLU A 86 22.69 -2.03 26.25
CA GLU A 86 22.79 -1.56 27.63
C GLU A 86 23.01 -2.70 28.65
N GLY A 87 23.03 -3.96 28.20
CA GLY A 87 23.22 -5.13 29.06
C GLY A 87 21.94 -5.63 29.74
N LYS A 88 20.78 -5.10 29.37
CA LYS A 88 19.49 -5.56 29.87
C LYS A 88 19.09 -6.83 29.13
N THR A 89 19.44 -7.98 29.70
CA THR A 89 19.19 -9.29 29.08
C THR A 89 18.37 -10.21 29.95
N ILE A 90 17.97 -9.77 31.15
CA ILE A 90 17.26 -10.63 32.10
C ILE A 90 15.89 -11.01 31.53
N ASP A 91 15.57 -12.30 31.61
CA ASP A 91 14.25 -12.82 31.27
C ASP A 91 13.23 -12.42 32.34
N GLY A 92 12.12 -11.81 31.91
CA GLY A 92 11.07 -11.38 32.79
C GLY A 92 9.88 -10.78 32.05
N VAL A 93 8.89 -10.35 32.83
CA VAL A 93 7.66 -9.69 32.36
C VAL A 93 7.59 -8.22 32.79
N THR A 94 8.62 -7.70 33.45
CA THR A 94 8.72 -6.31 33.91
C THR A 94 9.26 -5.43 32.79
N CYS A 95 8.39 -4.62 32.24
CA CYS A 95 8.68 -3.77 31.09
C CYS A 95 8.75 -2.26 31.42
N GLY A 96 8.60 -1.88 32.69
CA GLY A 96 8.73 -0.49 33.15
C GLY A 96 10.17 0.02 33.08
N LEU A 97 10.38 1.34 33.18
CA LEU A 97 11.73 1.89 33.10
C LEU A 97 12.58 1.56 34.34
N GLY A 98 13.90 1.49 34.14
CA GLY A 98 14.88 1.21 35.18
C GLY A 98 14.97 -0.27 35.57
N THR A 99 14.64 -1.18 34.65
CA THR A 99 14.79 -2.63 34.85
C THR A 99 16.02 -3.15 34.10
N ASP A 100 16.53 -4.31 34.51
CA ASP A 100 17.59 -5.01 33.78
C ASP A 100 17.00 -6.01 32.74
N GLU A 101 15.70 -5.89 32.44
CA GLU A 101 14.98 -6.79 31.55
C GLU A 101 15.09 -6.36 30.09
N TRP A 102 15.20 -7.33 29.19
CA TRP A 102 15.39 -7.10 27.75
C TRP A 102 14.25 -6.32 27.07
N ARG A 103 13.10 -6.27 27.73
CA ARG A 103 11.84 -5.66 27.26
C ARG A 103 11.51 -4.34 27.96
N GLU A 104 12.47 -3.70 28.62
CA GLU A 104 12.26 -2.35 29.16
C GLU A 104 11.70 -1.39 28.09
N GLY A 105 10.65 -0.66 28.43
CA GLY A 105 9.97 0.27 27.52
C GLY A 105 9.05 -0.38 26.49
N LEU A 106 8.92 -1.72 26.49
CA LEU A 106 8.12 -2.50 25.55
C LEU A 106 6.97 -3.24 26.24
N CYS A 107 6.25 -2.51 27.10
CA CYS A 107 5.07 -3.06 27.78
C CYS A 107 3.94 -3.39 26.81
N SER A 108 3.02 -4.26 27.25
CA SER A 108 1.72 -4.41 26.59
C SER A 108 0.97 -3.07 26.62
N GLY A 109 0.53 -2.61 25.45
CA GLY A 109 -0.03 -1.27 25.31
C GLY A 109 -0.24 -0.81 23.88
N VAL A 110 -0.76 0.40 23.74
CA VAL A 110 -0.94 1.08 22.45
C VAL A 110 0.01 2.27 22.38
N TYR A 111 0.84 2.27 21.35
CA TYR A 111 1.94 3.20 21.16
C TYR A 111 1.77 3.98 19.85
N VAL A 112 2.14 5.25 19.93
CA VAL A 112 2.36 6.11 18.77
C VAL A 112 3.78 6.64 18.92
N ILE A 113 4.72 5.94 18.30
CA ILE A 113 6.14 6.29 18.33
C ILE A 113 6.61 6.68 16.94
N ASP A 114 7.66 7.49 16.89
CA ASP A 114 8.35 7.95 15.71
C ASP A 114 9.87 7.82 15.88
N TYR A 115 10.63 7.89 14.78
CA TYR A 115 12.10 7.76 14.81
C TYR A 115 12.80 8.87 15.63
N SER A 116 12.07 9.94 15.93
CA SER A 116 12.56 11.09 16.69
C SER A 116 12.22 11.04 18.17
N ASP A 117 11.41 10.07 18.61
CA ASP A 117 11.04 9.94 20.01
C ASP A 117 12.19 9.28 20.80
N ASP A 118 12.60 9.92 21.90
CA ASP A 118 13.58 9.38 22.83
C ASP A 118 12.86 8.44 23.82
N LEU A 119 13.27 7.17 23.81
CA LEU A 119 12.70 6.14 24.68
C LEU A 119 13.13 6.28 26.14
N SER A 120 14.09 7.15 26.45
CA SER A 120 14.53 7.40 27.83
C SER A 120 13.48 8.06 28.72
N THR A 121 12.30 8.40 28.17
CA THR A 121 11.20 8.97 28.94
C THR A 121 9.91 8.17 28.76
N GLU A 122 9.29 7.84 29.89
CA GLU A 122 8.08 7.03 30.09
C GLU A 122 6.80 7.58 29.44
N LEU A 123 6.91 8.57 28.56
CA LEU A 123 5.83 9.43 28.06
C LEU A 123 5.22 8.97 26.72
N ASN A 124 5.69 7.88 26.10
CA ASN A 124 5.13 7.40 24.82
C ASN A 124 3.88 6.53 24.98
N ASN A 125 3.39 6.40 26.21
CA ASN A 125 2.08 5.83 26.46
C ASN A 125 0.99 6.86 26.12
N PHE A 126 0.34 6.59 24.99
CA PHE A 126 -1.05 6.94 24.69
C PHE A 126 -1.31 8.35 24.14
N TYR A 127 -1.77 8.41 22.88
CA TYR A 127 -3.03 9.10 22.58
C TYR A 127 -3.88 8.30 21.59
N ALA A 128 -4.79 7.48 22.13
CA ALA A 128 -5.89 6.85 21.40
C ALA A 128 -7.02 7.82 21.01
N SER A 129 -6.76 9.13 21.00
CA SER A 129 -7.70 10.11 20.47
C SER A 129 -7.47 10.19 18.97
N GLY A 130 -8.49 9.96 18.14
CA GLY A 130 -8.44 9.92 16.67
C GLY A 130 -7.98 11.20 15.94
N ASN A 131 -7.14 12.02 16.57
CA ASN A 131 -6.43 13.18 16.04
C ASN A 131 -4.95 12.88 15.70
N ASP A 132 -4.45 11.65 15.94
CA ASP A 132 -3.10 11.28 15.52
C ASP A 132 -3.04 11.00 14.02
N PHE A 133 -2.04 11.58 13.36
CA PHE A 133 -1.75 11.38 11.96
C PHE A 133 -0.29 11.71 11.65
N LEU A 134 0.22 11.10 10.59
CA LEU A 134 1.57 11.33 10.12
C LEU A 134 1.61 12.56 9.22
N CYS A 135 2.61 13.39 9.45
CA CYS A 135 2.98 14.55 8.66
C CYS A 135 4.21 14.22 7.83
N ARG A 136 4.32 14.79 6.64
CA ARG A 136 5.51 14.65 5.80
C ARG A 136 6.34 15.90 5.86
N ASN A 137 7.58 15.79 6.31
CA ASN A 137 8.50 16.93 6.39
C ASN A 137 9.14 17.25 5.03
N ALA A 138 9.90 18.35 4.96
CA ALA A 138 10.60 18.78 3.74
C ALA A 138 11.61 17.76 3.21
N ASN A 139 12.21 16.96 4.09
CA ASN A 139 13.15 15.89 3.74
C ASN A 139 12.45 14.61 3.25
N GLY A 140 11.12 14.57 3.31
CA GLY A 140 10.30 13.46 2.85
C GLY A 140 10.04 12.36 3.87
N TYR A 141 10.53 12.51 5.11
CA TYR A 141 10.23 11.60 6.21
C TYR A 141 8.82 11.81 6.74
N TYR A 142 8.22 10.72 7.20
CA TYR A 142 6.96 10.76 7.94
C TYR A 142 7.29 10.97 9.41
N ILE A 143 6.65 11.97 9.99
CA ILE A 143 6.79 12.31 11.41
C ILE A 143 5.42 12.44 12.05
N ARG A 144 5.33 12.18 13.35
CA ARG A 144 4.06 12.34 14.06
C ARG A 144 3.63 13.80 14.17
N ASN A 145 2.32 14.01 14.31
CA ASN A 145 1.80 15.33 14.66
C ASN A 145 1.99 15.62 16.16
N ASN A 146 1.77 16.87 16.57
CA ASN A 146 1.78 17.24 18.00
C ASN A 146 0.42 17.04 18.67
N GLY A 147 -0.39 16.08 18.21
CA GLY A 147 -1.76 15.82 18.64
C GLY A 147 -2.82 16.81 18.11
N VAL A 148 -2.41 17.90 17.46
CA VAL A 148 -3.32 18.92 16.90
C VAL A 148 -2.95 19.31 15.46
N SER A 149 -1.65 19.40 15.16
CA SER A 149 -1.14 19.95 13.90
C SER A 149 0.22 19.36 13.53
N CYS A 150 0.59 19.52 12.27
CA CYS A 150 1.93 19.15 11.83
C CYS A 150 3.01 20.08 12.40
N PRO A 151 4.20 19.54 12.70
CA PRO A 151 5.36 20.37 12.99
C PRO A 151 5.63 21.39 11.86
N PRO A 152 6.16 22.59 12.18
CA PRO A 152 6.46 23.60 11.17
C PRO A 152 7.29 23.05 10.01
N GLY A 153 6.93 23.42 8.78
CA GLY A 153 7.60 22.90 7.57
C GLY A 153 7.20 21.48 7.16
N SER A 154 6.14 20.92 7.78
CA SER A 154 5.59 19.62 7.43
C SER A 154 4.11 19.73 7.04
N SER A 155 3.68 18.83 6.16
CA SER A 155 2.31 18.81 5.62
C SER A 155 1.56 17.57 6.09
N ALA A 156 0.28 17.74 6.42
CA ALA A 156 -0.57 16.64 6.85
C ALA A 156 -0.70 15.59 5.75
N THR A 157 -0.69 14.31 6.15
CA THR A 157 -0.92 13.20 5.23
C THR A 157 -2.21 12.47 5.59
N GLN A 158 -2.60 11.56 4.71
CA GLN A 158 -3.74 10.67 4.92
C GLN A 158 -3.40 9.49 5.86
N PHE A 159 -2.15 9.32 6.28
CA PHE A 159 -1.69 8.14 7.02
C PHE A 159 -1.70 8.39 8.54
N ARG A 160 -1.96 7.33 9.32
CA ARG A 160 -1.72 7.28 10.77
C ARG A 160 -1.14 5.92 11.14
N ARG A 161 -0.34 5.87 12.21
CA ARG A 161 0.36 4.67 12.67
C ARG A 161 -0.05 4.37 14.11
N GLN A 162 -0.39 3.12 14.37
CA GLN A 162 -0.68 2.62 15.71
C GLN A 162 0.11 1.33 15.92
N ILE A 163 0.83 1.23 17.02
CA ILE A 163 1.56 0.04 17.41
C ILE A 163 0.87 -0.56 18.63
N ILE A 164 0.59 -1.84 18.60
CA ILE A 164 -0.03 -2.56 19.72
C ILE A 164 0.92 -3.67 20.14
N ILE A 165 1.43 -3.59 21.37
CA ILE A 165 2.20 -4.66 21.96
C ILE A 165 1.25 -5.50 22.81
N SER A 166 1.29 -6.82 22.65
CA SER A 166 0.40 -7.76 23.32
C SER A 166 1.07 -9.12 23.52
N ASN A 167 0.34 -10.06 24.16
CA ASN A 167 0.80 -11.43 24.42
C ASN A 167 2.16 -11.48 25.11
N ASP A 168 2.24 -10.75 26.22
CA ASP A 168 3.48 -10.55 26.95
C ASP A 168 3.78 -11.75 27.86
N THR A 169 4.78 -12.52 27.48
CA THR A 169 5.34 -13.63 28.27
C THR A 169 6.77 -13.31 28.65
N VAL A 170 7.36 -14.09 29.55
CA VAL A 170 8.77 -13.94 29.96
C VAL A 170 9.73 -13.88 28.75
N TYR A 171 9.47 -14.69 27.73
CA TYR A 171 10.40 -14.90 26.61
C TYR A 171 9.98 -14.23 25.31
N GLU A 172 8.71 -13.85 25.17
CA GLU A 172 8.16 -13.38 23.91
C GLU A 172 7.12 -12.28 24.14
N PHE A 173 7.08 -11.31 23.24
CA PHE A 173 5.92 -10.44 23.03
C PHE A 173 5.59 -10.33 21.55
N VAL A 174 4.35 -9.95 21.26
CA VAL A 174 3.86 -9.71 19.90
C VAL A 174 3.66 -8.23 19.71
N ALA A 175 4.20 -7.69 18.61
CA ALA A 175 3.98 -6.33 18.18
C ALA A 175 3.16 -6.31 16.89
N ASP A 176 2.03 -5.62 16.94
CA ASP A 176 1.16 -5.37 15.82
C ASP A 176 1.25 -3.91 15.38
N VAL A 177 1.76 -3.68 14.17
CA VAL A 177 1.85 -2.36 13.57
C VAL A 177 0.70 -2.19 12.59
N TYR A 178 -0.19 -1.26 12.91
CA TYR A 178 -1.31 -0.85 12.07
C TYR A 178 -1.00 0.46 11.39
N ILE A 179 -1.11 0.47 10.07
CA ILE A 179 -1.10 1.70 9.28
C ILE A 179 -2.48 1.88 8.68
N TYR A 180 -3.11 3.00 9.03
CA TYR A 180 -4.38 3.37 8.45
C TYR A 180 -4.21 4.52 7.48
N TRP A 181 -5.01 4.55 6.42
CA TRP A 181 -5.06 5.69 5.53
C TRP A 181 -6.43 5.95 4.92
N CYS A 182 -6.70 7.22 4.65
CA CYS A 182 -7.91 7.60 3.94
C CYS A 182 -7.78 7.30 2.44
N ARG A 183 -8.80 6.71 1.83
CA ARG A 183 -8.87 6.56 0.37
C ARG A 183 -9.13 7.89 -0.33
N THR A 184 -9.74 8.84 0.39
CA THR A 184 -10.06 10.19 -0.04
C THR A 184 -9.79 11.17 1.10
N GLY A 185 -9.12 12.30 0.81
CA GLY A 185 -8.85 13.34 1.81
C GLY A 185 -7.65 13.07 2.72
N VAL A 186 -7.63 13.74 3.88
CA VAL A 186 -6.61 13.62 4.95
C VAL A 186 -7.26 13.13 6.24
N GLN A 187 -6.45 12.70 7.22
CA GLN A 187 -6.96 12.30 8.53
C GLN A 187 -7.55 13.50 9.31
N PRO A 188 -8.58 13.28 10.15
CA PRO A 188 -9.35 12.05 10.32
C PRO A 188 -10.22 11.75 9.09
N CYS A 189 -10.29 10.49 8.67
CA CYS A 189 -11.03 10.13 7.46
C CYS A 189 -12.54 10.46 7.59
N PRO A 190 -13.20 10.88 6.49
CA PRO A 190 -14.66 10.86 6.43
C PRO A 190 -15.18 9.43 6.69
N GLN A 191 -16.39 9.28 7.27
CA GLN A 191 -16.93 7.99 7.71
C GLN A 191 -16.75 6.87 6.67
N ASP A 192 -16.13 5.76 7.10
CA ASP A 192 -15.91 4.49 6.37
C ASP A 192 -14.96 4.51 5.15
N TYR A 193 -14.19 5.59 4.95
CA TYR A 193 -13.20 5.67 3.86
C TYR A 193 -11.78 5.22 4.26
N GLU A 194 -11.66 4.54 5.39
CA GLU A 194 -10.36 4.08 5.89
C GLU A 194 -9.96 2.74 5.26
N SER A 195 -8.67 2.63 4.98
CA SER A 195 -7.98 1.38 4.63
C SER A 195 -6.95 1.11 5.71
N VAL A 196 -6.67 -0.17 5.95
CA VAL A 196 -5.73 -0.61 6.99
C VAL A 196 -4.78 -1.66 6.45
N LEU A 197 -3.53 -1.56 6.84
CA LEU A 197 -2.50 -2.58 6.71
C LEU A 197 -2.03 -2.95 8.12
N ARG A 198 -1.92 -4.25 8.39
CA ARG A 198 -1.41 -4.78 9.65
C ARG A 198 -0.15 -5.60 9.37
N VAL A 199 0.90 -5.36 10.13
CA VAL A 199 2.10 -6.19 10.17
C VAL A 199 2.26 -6.69 11.61
N GLU A 200 2.27 -8.01 11.78
CA GLU A 200 2.53 -8.66 13.07
C GLU A 200 3.98 -9.12 13.10
N GLN A 201 4.71 -8.79 14.16
CA GLN A 201 6.06 -9.27 14.40
C GLN A 201 6.15 -9.85 15.81
N ARG A 202 6.77 -11.02 15.90
CA ARG A 202 7.11 -11.65 17.18
C ARG A 202 8.53 -11.29 17.57
N PHE A 203 8.69 -10.92 18.83
CA PHE A 203 9.97 -10.57 19.42
C PHE A 203 10.23 -11.48 20.60
N SER A 204 11.46 -11.98 20.68
CA SER A 204 11.91 -12.82 21.77
C SER A 204 13.28 -12.37 22.28
N ASN A 205 13.59 -12.77 23.51
CA ASN A 205 14.93 -12.64 24.06
C ASN A 205 15.82 -13.77 23.52
N TRP A 206 16.93 -13.41 22.90
CA TRP A 206 17.94 -14.38 22.42
C TRP A 206 19.18 -14.41 23.30
N LEU A 207 19.32 -13.41 24.18
CA LEU A 207 20.45 -13.25 25.10
C LEU A 207 20.06 -13.54 26.55
N GLY A 208 18.86 -14.07 26.76
CA GLY A 208 18.28 -14.38 28.06
C GLY A 208 19.09 -15.39 28.86
N SER A 209 19.09 -15.17 30.18
CA SER A 209 19.66 -16.05 31.20
C SER A 209 18.62 -16.36 32.26
#